data_AF-A0A0V1MKH7-F1
#
_entry.id   AF-A0A0V1MKH7-F1
#
_cell.length_a   1.000
_cell.length_b   1.000
_cell.length_c   1.000
_cell.angle_alpha   90.00
_cell.angle_beta   90.00
_cell.angle_gamma   90.00
#
_symmetry.space_group_name_H-M   'P 1'
#
loop_
_entity.id
_entity.type
_entity.pdbx_description
1 polymer ?
#
loop_
_entity_poly.entity_id
_entity_poly.type
_entity_poly.pdbx_seq_one_letter_code
_entity_poly.pdbx_strand_id
1 'polypeptide(L)'
;MPDHIGNLYAFLILSGGVFGYYKAGSVPSLAAGIAFGILSLVSAHYAAAQYHLPMLLTSGCLGVVMGIRFCRSYKFFPAGLFTALSAAMFVRSIFEFVKQKMVSYSDVLIVRCFPEEADSTEPCIASLLLSKDCSSFSDAEPKTWKLVSKYYSVDLLLHTAKQAEINSFTPPPIRAEAVILHCNLAYDSQSYKLVWKALESGDVGVRLLVVSRTLDDHVDSVESWCIENNFDFIVLNPDEEMRQEAESFGEAVGIDRLVEVLQANEWRNMIPKSEQPKVTCKNAESSSDVAVDTVELVTAASDSFQALRLDEDSEEMSFSALYQKFSEMKEYAESLPEAERKIYAAHVATQFLKILTDDDEASEEDTS
;
A
#
# COMPACT_ATOMS: atom_id res chain seq x y z
N MET A 1 6.56 -2.04 -13.24
CA MET A 1 7.08 -1.64 -14.57
C MET A 1 8.36 -2.43 -14.84
N PRO A 2 8.65 -2.81 -16.10
CA PRO A 2 9.85 -3.59 -16.43
C PRO A 2 11.15 -2.80 -16.19
N ASP A 3 12.17 -3.47 -15.65
CA ASP A 3 13.47 -2.87 -15.33
C ASP A 3 14.31 -2.66 -16.61
N HIS A 4 14.06 -1.55 -17.32
CA HIS A 4 14.72 -1.23 -18.59
C HIS A 4 16.25 -1.18 -18.48
N ILE A 5 16.77 -0.68 -17.35
CA ILE A 5 18.22 -0.57 -17.09
C ILE A 5 18.84 -1.96 -16.88
N GLY A 6 18.16 -2.86 -16.15
CA GLY A 6 18.61 -4.24 -15.95
C GLY A 6 18.63 -5.03 -17.26
N ASN A 7 17.61 -4.86 -18.10
CA ASN A 7 17.55 -5.47 -19.42
C ASN A 7 18.66 -4.98 -20.36
N LEU A 8 18.95 -3.67 -20.34
CA LEU A 8 20.06 -3.09 -21.12
C LEU A 8 21.41 -3.67 -20.68
N TYR A 9 21.63 -3.81 -19.37
CA TYR A 9 22.85 -4.41 -18.83
C TYR A 9 23.02 -5.87 -19.27
N ALA A 10 21.95 -6.67 -19.24
CA ALA A 10 21.98 -8.06 -19.72
C ALA A 10 22.33 -8.15 -21.23
N PHE A 11 21.77 -7.25 -22.05
CA PHE A 11 22.08 -7.18 -23.48
C PHE A 11 23.55 -6.81 -23.76
N LEU A 12 24.11 -5.88 -22.97
CA LEU A 12 25.53 -5.52 -23.05
C LEU A 12 26.45 -6.70 -22.68
N ILE A 13 26.08 -7.52 -21.69
CA ILE A 13 26.85 -8.72 -21.33
C ILE A 13 26.83 -9.76 -22.46
N LEU A 14 25.65 -10.02 -23.04
CA LEU A 14 25.50 -10.96 -24.16
C LEU A 14 26.31 -10.52 -25.38
N SER A 15 26.19 -9.25 -25.77
CA SER A 15 26.96 -8.69 -26.89
C SER A 15 28.47 -8.69 -26.62
N GLY A 16 28.88 -8.42 -25.36
CA GLY A 16 30.26 -8.54 -24.90
C GLY A 16 30.84 -9.94 -25.03
N GLY A 17 30.05 -10.96 -24.69
CA GLY A 17 30.43 -12.37 -24.84
C GLY A 17 30.66 -12.76 -26.30
N VAL A 18 29.74 -12.37 -27.18
CA VAL A 18 29.86 -12.60 -28.63
C VAL A 18 31.07 -11.87 -29.21
N PHE A 19 31.26 -10.61 -28.87
CA PHE A 19 32.41 -9.81 -29.32
C PHE A 19 33.75 -10.38 -28.83
N GLY A 20 33.80 -10.85 -27.58
CA GLY A 20 34.96 -11.53 -27.00
C GLY A 20 35.34 -12.80 -27.78
N TYR A 21 34.34 -13.57 -28.22
CA TYR A 21 34.56 -14.74 -29.08
C TYR A 21 35.11 -14.35 -30.45
N TYR A 22 34.52 -13.35 -31.13
CA TYR A 22 35.01 -12.89 -32.43
C TYR A 22 36.47 -12.40 -32.38
N LYS A 23 36.85 -11.69 -31.31
CA LYS A 23 38.20 -11.13 -31.19
C LYS A 23 39.26 -12.15 -30.76
N ALA A 24 38.91 -13.09 -29.87
CA ALA A 24 39.89 -13.96 -29.20
C ALA A 24 39.71 -15.46 -29.51
N GLY A 25 38.68 -15.87 -30.25
CA GLY A 25 38.34 -17.28 -30.50
C GLY A 25 38.05 -18.08 -29.22
N SER A 26 37.73 -17.39 -28.12
CA SER A 26 37.74 -17.98 -26.78
C SER A 26 36.35 -18.50 -26.39
N VAL A 27 36.15 -19.82 -26.52
CA VAL A 27 34.94 -20.53 -26.06
C VAL A 27 34.58 -20.25 -24.60
N PRO A 28 35.53 -20.20 -23.64
CA PRO A 28 35.23 -19.86 -22.25
C PRO A 28 34.60 -18.47 -22.08
N SER A 29 34.99 -17.48 -22.89
CA SER A 29 34.43 -16.13 -22.81
C SER A 29 33.00 -16.04 -23.35
N LEU A 30 32.69 -16.81 -24.39
CA LEU A 30 31.33 -16.93 -24.92
C LEU A 30 30.39 -17.58 -23.90
N ALA A 31 30.83 -18.70 -23.32
CA ALA A 31 30.06 -19.42 -22.30
C ALA A 31 29.80 -18.54 -21.07
N ALA A 32 30.80 -17.80 -20.60
CA ALA A 32 30.64 -16.87 -19.49
C ALA A 32 29.65 -15.75 -19.85
N GLY A 33 29.77 -15.13 -21.02
CA GLY A 33 28.87 -14.06 -21.45
C GLY A 33 27.41 -14.53 -21.57
N ILE A 34 27.17 -15.72 -22.11
CA ILE A 34 25.83 -16.31 -22.18
C ILE A 34 25.29 -16.60 -20.77
N ALA A 35 26.08 -17.24 -19.92
CA ALA A 35 25.65 -17.61 -18.56
C ALA A 35 25.31 -16.37 -17.72
N PHE A 36 26.20 -15.39 -17.64
CA PHE A 36 25.95 -14.15 -16.91
C PHE A 36 24.87 -13.28 -17.56
N GLY A 37 24.75 -13.30 -18.90
CA GLY A 37 23.69 -12.61 -19.62
C GLY A 37 22.29 -13.14 -19.29
N ILE A 38 22.10 -14.47 -19.37
CA ILE A 38 20.82 -15.11 -19.01
C ILE A 38 20.51 -14.87 -17.52
N LEU A 39 21.50 -15.06 -16.65
CA LEU A 39 21.31 -14.84 -15.21
C LEU A 39 20.94 -13.39 -14.88
N SER A 40 21.52 -12.41 -15.59
CA SER A 40 21.15 -11.00 -15.46
C SER A 40 19.74 -10.70 -15.98
N LEU A 41 19.30 -11.40 -17.02
CA LEU A 41 17.95 -11.23 -17.60
C LEU A 41 16.88 -11.79 -16.64
N VAL A 42 17.14 -12.96 -16.07
CA VAL A 42 16.34 -13.53 -14.98
C VAL A 42 16.32 -12.59 -13.78
N SER A 43 17.48 -12.03 -13.40
CA SER A 43 17.57 -11.07 -12.29
C SER A 43 16.76 -9.80 -12.53
N ALA A 44 16.73 -9.28 -13.76
CA ALA A 44 15.92 -8.11 -14.12
C ALA A 44 14.42 -8.42 -14.01
N HIS A 45 14.00 -9.63 -14.35
CA HIS A 45 12.62 -10.07 -14.17
C HIS A 45 12.23 -10.13 -12.69
N TYR A 46 13.09 -10.67 -11.83
CA TYR A 46 12.84 -10.68 -10.38
C TYR A 46 12.91 -9.29 -9.74
N ALA A 47 13.75 -8.40 -10.26
CA ALA A 47 13.81 -7.01 -9.80
C ALA A 47 12.50 -6.26 -10.05
N ALA A 48 11.78 -6.58 -11.13
CA ALA A 48 10.43 -6.06 -11.37
C ALA A 48 9.38 -6.52 -10.34
N ALA A 49 9.62 -7.66 -9.67
CA ALA A 49 8.80 -8.20 -8.60
C ALA A 49 9.29 -7.79 -7.19
N GLN A 50 10.05 -6.69 -7.08
CA GLN A 50 10.59 -6.15 -5.82
C GLN A 50 11.67 -7.02 -5.15
N TYR A 51 12.39 -7.86 -5.91
CA TYR A 51 13.55 -8.59 -5.38
C TYR A 51 14.83 -8.13 -6.10
N HIS A 52 15.53 -7.13 -5.55
CA HIS A 52 16.77 -6.60 -6.14
C HIS A 52 18.04 -7.40 -5.81
N LEU A 53 17.98 -8.33 -4.84
CA LEU A 53 19.10 -9.15 -4.38
C LEU A 53 19.78 -9.99 -5.49
N PRO A 54 19.06 -10.62 -6.44
CA PRO A 54 19.68 -11.37 -7.54
C PRO A 54 20.53 -10.51 -8.47
N MET A 55 20.11 -9.27 -8.73
CA MET A 55 20.86 -8.30 -9.55
C MET A 55 22.15 -7.85 -8.85
N LEU A 56 22.08 -7.68 -7.52
CA LEU A 56 23.25 -7.37 -6.69
C LEU A 56 24.28 -8.49 -6.75
N LEU A 57 23.84 -9.75 -6.63
CA LEU A 57 24.72 -10.92 -6.66
C LEU A 57 25.39 -11.09 -8.03
N THR A 58 24.61 -10.97 -9.11
CA THR A 58 25.13 -11.14 -10.48
C THR A 58 26.13 -10.07 -10.88
N SER A 59 25.79 -8.80 -10.67
CA SER A 59 26.69 -7.67 -10.96
C SER A 59 27.95 -7.73 -10.09
N GLY A 60 27.83 -8.09 -8.81
CA GLY A 60 28.95 -8.29 -7.89
C GLY A 60 29.88 -9.42 -8.32
N CYS A 61 29.35 -10.61 -8.60
CA CYS A 61 30.13 -11.76 -9.06
C CYS A 61 30.86 -11.46 -10.38
N LEU A 62 30.16 -10.91 -11.37
CA LEU A 62 30.76 -10.54 -12.66
C LEU A 62 31.84 -9.45 -12.49
N GLY A 63 31.56 -8.45 -11.65
CA GLY A 63 32.48 -7.37 -11.33
C GLY A 63 33.77 -7.87 -10.67
N VAL A 64 33.68 -8.84 -9.75
CA VAL A 64 34.86 -9.46 -9.13
C VAL A 64 35.69 -10.23 -10.15
N VAL A 65 35.06 -11.09 -10.97
CA VAL A 65 35.77 -11.91 -11.97
C VAL A 65 36.48 -11.01 -13.00
N MET A 66 35.77 -10.02 -13.55
CA MET A 66 36.35 -9.10 -14.54
C MET A 66 37.34 -8.11 -13.91
N GLY A 67 37.11 -7.72 -12.66
CA GLY A 67 37.99 -6.84 -11.89
C GLY A 67 39.35 -7.47 -11.60
N ILE A 68 39.39 -8.76 -11.22
CA ILE A 68 40.66 -9.51 -11.05
C ILE A 68 41.42 -9.57 -12.38
N ARG A 69 40.71 -9.80 -13.49
CA ARG A 69 41.32 -9.82 -14.84
C ARG A 69 41.85 -8.45 -15.23
N PHE A 70 41.15 -7.37 -14.88
CA PHE A 70 41.58 -6.00 -15.13
C PHE A 70 42.83 -5.65 -14.31
N CYS A 71 42.84 -5.92 -13.00
CA CYS A 71 43.99 -5.62 -12.13
C CYS A 71 45.26 -6.37 -12.53
N ARG A 72 45.14 -7.57 -13.13
CA ARG A 72 46.29 -8.35 -13.61
C ARG A 72 46.78 -7.91 -14.99
N SER A 73 45.92 -7.35 -15.83
CA SER A 73 46.26 -7.03 -17.22
C SER A 73 46.51 -5.54 -17.48
N TYR A 74 46.00 -4.66 -16.62
CA TYR A 74 45.96 -3.19 -16.78
C TYR A 74 45.38 -2.73 -18.13
N LYS A 75 44.75 -3.63 -18.90
CA LYS A 75 44.16 -3.35 -20.20
C LYS A 75 42.69 -2.98 -20.01
N PHE A 76 42.35 -1.74 -20.32
CA PHE A 76 41.01 -1.19 -20.13
C PHE A 76 39.94 -1.89 -20.99
N PHE A 77 40.26 -2.26 -22.23
CA PHE A 77 39.33 -2.93 -23.11
C PHE A 77 39.71 -4.42 -23.28
N PRO A 78 38.81 -5.39 -23.01
CA PRO A 78 37.39 -5.29 -22.65
C PRO A 78 37.09 -5.33 -21.13
N ALA A 79 38.01 -5.86 -20.31
CA ALA A 79 37.75 -6.19 -18.90
C ALA A 79 37.45 -4.96 -18.01
N GLY A 80 38.11 -3.82 -18.25
CA GLY A 80 37.88 -2.58 -17.50
C GLY A 80 36.49 -2.00 -17.73
N LEU A 81 36.00 -2.01 -18.98
CA LEU A 81 34.64 -1.55 -19.32
C LEU A 81 33.56 -2.34 -18.58
N PHE A 82 33.63 -3.68 -18.62
CA PHE A 82 32.65 -4.54 -17.94
C PHE A 82 32.76 -4.45 -16.42
N THR A 83 33.96 -4.22 -15.87
CA THR A 83 34.13 -3.96 -14.44
C THR A 83 33.46 -2.66 -14.02
N ALA A 84 33.60 -1.59 -14.81
CA ALA A 84 32.95 -0.31 -14.54
C ALA A 84 31.41 -0.40 -14.65
N LEU A 85 30.90 -1.09 -15.68
CA LEU A 85 29.46 -1.33 -15.83
C LEU A 85 28.88 -2.17 -14.68
N SER A 86 29.59 -3.24 -14.27
CA SER A 86 29.23 -4.03 -13.09
C SER A 86 29.22 -3.19 -11.82
N ALA A 87 30.21 -2.34 -11.60
CA ALA A 87 30.27 -1.48 -10.42
C ALA A 87 29.12 -0.47 -10.39
N ALA A 88 28.79 0.16 -11.52
CA ALA A 88 27.66 1.08 -11.62
C ALA A 88 26.33 0.39 -11.32
N MET A 89 26.10 -0.81 -11.88
CA MET A 89 24.91 -1.61 -11.59
C MET A 89 24.87 -2.06 -10.13
N PHE A 90 26.00 -2.47 -9.56
CA PHE A 90 26.10 -2.87 -8.16
C PHE A 90 25.76 -1.73 -7.21
N VAL A 91 26.28 -0.51 -7.46
CA VAL A 91 25.94 0.69 -6.67
C VAL A 91 24.47 1.03 -6.78
N ARG A 92 23.89 1.00 -7.99
CA ARG A 92 22.44 1.19 -8.19
C ARG A 92 21.64 0.13 -7.43
N SER A 93 22.01 -1.14 -7.54
CA SER A 93 21.32 -2.22 -6.83
C SER A 93 21.45 -2.11 -5.31
N ILE A 94 22.58 -1.65 -4.78
CA ILE A 94 22.72 -1.32 -3.35
C ILE A 94 21.77 -0.17 -2.99
N PHE A 95 21.75 0.89 -3.78
CA PHE A 95 20.90 2.04 -3.50
C PHE A 95 19.41 1.66 -3.50
N GLU A 96 18.96 0.90 -4.49
CA GLU A 96 17.58 0.40 -4.53
C GLU A 96 17.30 -0.62 -3.42
N PHE A 97 18.26 -1.47 -3.05
CA PHE A 97 18.12 -2.40 -1.92
C PHE A 97 18.01 -1.67 -0.57
N VAL A 98 18.84 -0.64 -0.36
CA VAL A 98 18.80 0.21 0.83
C VAL A 98 17.50 1.02 0.85
N LYS A 99 17.10 1.60 -0.29
CA LYS A 99 15.84 2.31 -0.44
C LYS A 99 14.65 1.39 -0.16
N GLN A 100 14.64 0.18 -0.69
CA GLN A 100 13.59 -0.80 -0.40
C GLN A 100 13.54 -1.14 1.09
N LYS A 101 14.68 -1.33 1.73
CA LYS A 101 14.75 -1.62 3.16
C LYS A 101 14.30 -0.44 4.03
N MET A 102 14.55 0.81 3.61
CA MET A 102 14.04 2.01 4.26
C MET A 102 12.55 2.24 3.98
N VAL A 103 12.11 1.97 2.76
CA VAL A 103 10.70 2.13 2.36
C VAL A 103 9.85 1.06 3.03
N SER A 104 10.37 -0.13 3.35
CA SER A 104 9.59 -1.27 3.83
C SER A 104 8.88 -1.08 5.17
N TYR A 105 9.18 -0.01 5.92
CA TYR A 105 8.50 0.30 7.18
C TYR A 105 7.77 1.64 7.04
N SER A 106 6.51 1.66 7.47
CA SER A 106 5.81 2.93 7.70
C SER A 106 6.12 3.38 9.12
N ASP A 107 6.76 4.54 9.24
CA ASP A 107 7.16 5.11 10.52
C ASP A 107 5.97 5.80 11.19
N VAL A 108 5.70 5.42 12.43
CA VAL A 108 4.69 6.04 13.29
C VAL A 108 5.40 6.68 14.47
N LEU A 109 5.26 7.99 14.62
CA LEU A 109 5.86 8.74 15.72
C LEU A 109 4.84 8.94 16.83
N ILE A 110 5.17 8.44 18.02
CA ILE A 110 4.39 8.61 19.24
C ILE A 110 5.12 9.62 20.12
N VAL A 111 4.52 10.78 20.34
CA VAL A 111 5.10 11.83 21.19
C VAL A 111 4.34 11.90 22.51
N ARG A 112 5.08 11.79 23.61
CA ARG A 112 4.56 12.01 24.95
C ARG A 112 4.63 13.49 25.32
N CYS A 113 3.46 14.09 25.48
CA CYS A 113 3.24 15.52 25.76
C CYS A 113 2.79 15.71 27.21
N PHE A 114 3.60 15.24 28.16
CA PHE A 114 3.40 15.45 29.60
C PHE A 114 4.76 15.53 30.31
N PRO A 115 4.82 16.14 31.51
CA PRO A 115 6.08 16.31 32.24
C PRO A 115 6.71 14.96 32.64
N GLU A 116 8.04 14.94 32.72
CA GLU A 116 8.86 13.74 32.98
C GLU A 116 8.52 13.04 34.32
N GLU A 117 7.94 13.78 35.27
CA GLU A 117 7.48 13.27 36.57
C GLU A 117 6.23 12.37 36.44
N ALA A 118 5.44 12.54 35.37
CA ALA A 118 4.24 11.75 35.08
C ALA A 118 4.52 10.54 34.15
N ASP A 119 5.75 10.39 33.64
CA ASP A 119 6.16 9.29 32.75
C ASP A 119 5.97 7.90 33.36
N SER A 120 6.09 7.78 34.68
CA SER A 120 5.95 6.49 35.38
C SER A 120 4.49 6.07 35.59
N THR A 121 3.54 7.00 35.52
CA THR A 121 2.13 6.76 35.89
C THR A 121 1.22 6.53 34.69
N GLU A 122 1.58 7.11 33.54
CA GLU A 122 0.76 7.04 32.33
C GLU A 122 1.12 5.79 31.49
N PRO A 123 0.11 5.11 30.92
CA PRO A 123 0.36 3.93 30.09
C PRO A 123 1.08 4.32 28.80
N CYS A 124 2.10 3.55 28.41
CA CYS A 124 2.75 3.74 27.12
C CYS A 124 1.83 3.25 26.00
N ILE A 125 1.36 4.13 25.09
CA ILE A 125 0.54 3.73 23.94
C ILE A 125 1.23 2.64 23.11
N ALA A 126 2.54 2.73 22.91
CA ALA A 126 3.30 1.69 22.21
C ALA A 126 3.15 0.33 22.92
N SER A 127 3.17 0.29 24.25
CA SER A 127 2.98 -0.95 25.00
C SER A 127 1.55 -1.51 24.89
N LEU A 128 0.55 -0.63 24.87
CA LEU A 128 -0.86 -0.98 24.68
C LEU A 128 -1.10 -1.61 23.30
N LEU A 129 -0.57 -0.98 22.25
CA LEU A 129 -0.64 -1.49 20.88
C LEU A 129 0.05 -2.86 20.71
N LEU A 130 1.17 -3.05 21.40
CA LEU A 130 1.96 -4.27 21.35
C LEU A 130 1.49 -5.36 22.33
N SER A 131 0.41 -5.10 23.10
CA SER A 131 -0.13 -5.99 24.13
C SER A 131 0.95 -6.61 25.04
N LYS A 132 1.97 -5.82 25.40
CA LYS A 132 3.11 -6.23 26.23
C LYS A 132 3.23 -5.36 27.47
N ASP A 133 3.55 -5.97 28.61
CA ASP A 133 3.76 -5.27 29.88
C ASP A 133 4.88 -4.22 29.80
N CYS A 134 4.62 -3.06 30.41
CA CYS A 134 5.43 -1.83 30.38
C CYS A 134 6.85 -1.95 30.96
N SER A 135 7.21 -3.04 31.63
CA SER A 135 8.41 -3.12 32.50
C SER A 135 9.74 -3.44 31.79
N SER A 136 9.75 -3.58 30.46
CA SER A 136 10.97 -3.90 29.67
C SER A 136 11.18 -3.03 28.43
N PHE A 137 10.47 -1.91 28.33
CA PHE A 137 10.57 -1.02 27.17
C PHE A 137 11.67 0.03 27.39
N SER A 138 12.71 -0.01 26.55
CA SER A 138 13.64 1.10 26.38
C SER A 138 12.99 2.10 25.41
N ASP A 139 12.80 3.35 25.84
CA ASP A 139 12.17 4.41 25.02
C ASP A 139 12.99 4.76 23.76
N ALA A 140 14.26 4.34 23.69
CA ALA A 140 15.20 4.76 22.65
C ALA A 140 15.22 3.88 21.38
N GLU A 141 14.67 2.66 21.42
CA GLU A 141 14.72 1.75 20.26
C GLU A 141 13.38 1.66 19.52
N PRO A 142 13.38 1.82 18.18
CA PRO A 142 12.16 1.75 17.39
C PRO A 142 11.59 0.34 17.40
N LYS A 143 10.27 0.23 17.56
CA LYS A 143 9.62 -1.07 17.77
C LYS A 143 8.68 -1.44 16.65
N THR A 144 8.84 -2.65 16.12
CA THR A 144 7.99 -3.14 15.04
C THR A 144 6.66 -3.65 15.58
N TRP A 145 5.56 -3.15 15.02
CA TRP A 145 4.20 -3.61 15.29
C TRP A 145 3.53 -4.06 14.00
N LYS A 146 3.03 -5.29 13.99
CA LYS A 146 2.34 -5.86 12.83
C LYS A 146 0.85 -5.56 12.93
N LEU A 147 0.39 -4.58 12.15
CA LEU A 147 -1.01 -4.23 12.03
C LEU A 147 -1.67 -5.15 11.00
N VAL A 148 -2.76 -5.79 11.40
CA VAL A 148 -3.49 -6.78 10.58
C VAL A 148 -4.94 -6.35 10.47
N SER A 149 -5.35 -5.84 9.32
CA SER A 149 -6.74 -5.52 9.02
C SER A 149 -7.43 -6.73 8.37
N LYS A 150 -8.71 -6.59 7.98
CA LYS A 150 -9.42 -7.61 7.18
C LYS A 150 -8.79 -7.80 5.80
N TYR A 151 -8.28 -6.73 5.20
CA TYR A 151 -7.87 -6.69 3.79
C TYR A 151 -6.36 -6.76 3.60
N TYR A 152 -5.58 -6.29 4.57
CA TYR A 152 -4.13 -6.21 4.44
C TYR A 152 -3.42 -6.50 5.76
N SER A 153 -2.10 -6.64 5.67
CA SER A 153 -1.18 -6.65 6.80
C SER A 153 -0.05 -5.68 6.51
N VAL A 154 0.38 -4.91 7.52
CA VAL A 154 1.50 -3.98 7.40
C VAL A 154 2.36 -4.07 8.65
N ASP A 155 3.67 -3.94 8.47
CA ASP A 155 4.62 -3.83 9.58
C ASP A 155 4.95 -2.34 9.80
N LEU A 156 4.48 -1.80 10.92
CA LEU A 156 4.70 -0.42 11.34
C LEU A 156 5.90 -0.33 12.26
N LEU A 157 6.67 0.75 12.15
CA LEU A 157 7.79 1.03 13.05
C LEU A 157 7.39 2.17 13.99
N LEU A 158 7.20 1.83 15.27
CA LEU A 158 6.81 2.76 16.31
C LEU A 158 8.04 3.42 16.92
N HIS A 159 8.13 4.74 16.80
CA HIS A 159 9.14 5.57 17.45
C HIS A 159 8.49 6.29 18.61
N THR A 160 9.06 6.18 19.80
CA THR A 160 8.58 6.92 20.98
C THR A 160 9.53 8.07 21.25
N ALA A 161 9.01 9.27 21.46
CA ALA A 161 9.80 10.45 21.77
C ALA A 161 9.15 11.24 22.90
N LYS A 162 9.97 11.92 23.70
CA LYS A 162 9.48 12.85 24.73
C LYS A 162 9.32 14.25 24.14
N GLN A 163 8.41 15.04 24.70
CA GLN A 163 8.27 16.45 24.33
C GLN A 163 9.60 17.22 24.44
N ALA A 164 10.41 16.98 25.48
CA ALA A 164 11.68 17.68 25.68
C ALA A 164 12.69 17.47 24.54
N GLU A 165 12.56 16.37 23.80
CA GLU A 165 13.43 16.01 22.68
C GLU A 165 12.99 16.64 21.36
N ILE A 166 11.72 17.07 21.27
CA ILE A 166 11.11 17.63 20.06
C ILE A 166 10.93 19.14 20.24
N ASN A 167 11.81 19.89 19.60
CA ASN A 167 11.78 21.34 19.58
C ASN A 167 11.77 21.84 18.13
N SER A 168 11.29 23.06 17.90
CA SER A 168 11.27 23.68 16.55
C SER A 168 12.65 23.75 15.88
N PHE A 169 13.74 23.64 16.66
CA PHE A 169 15.12 23.65 16.18
C PHE A 169 15.71 22.27 15.91
N THR A 170 15.11 21.22 16.46
CA THR A 170 15.55 19.82 16.32
C THR A 170 14.33 18.95 16.05
N PRO A 171 13.80 18.96 14.81
CA PRO A 171 12.77 18.00 14.43
C PRO A 171 13.35 16.59 14.53
N PRO A 172 12.52 15.58 14.85
CA PRO A 172 12.97 14.20 14.85
C PRO A 172 13.51 13.86 13.45
N PRO A 173 14.60 13.08 13.35
CA PRO A 173 15.23 12.75 12.06
C PRO A 173 14.37 11.84 11.16
N ILE A 174 13.15 11.52 11.60
CA ILE A 174 12.27 10.51 11.03
C ILE A 174 11.13 11.20 10.27
N ARG A 175 10.88 10.77 9.03
CA ARG A 175 9.72 11.20 8.27
C ARG A 175 8.53 10.30 8.63
N ALA A 176 7.83 10.66 9.70
CA ALA A 176 6.68 9.91 10.17
C ALA A 176 5.51 10.01 9.17
N GLU A 177 4.89 8.89 8.85
CA GLU A 177 3.67 8.80 8.03
C GLU A 177 2.41 9.04 8.89
N ALA A 178 2.49 8.68 10.17
CA ALA A 178 1.49 8.97 11.19
C ALA A 178 2.13 9.56 12.45
N VAL A 179 1.46 10.53 13.07
CA VAL A 179 1.85 11.14 14.34
C VAL A 179 0.75 10.96 15.37
N ILE A 180 1.12 10.43 16.53
CA ILE A 180 0.26 10.23 17.69
C ILE A 180 0.78 11.12 18.81
N LEU A 181 0.03 12.15 19.17
CA LEU A 181 0.32 13.01 20.31
C LEU A 181 -0.42 12.48 21.53
N HIS A 182 0.31 11.97 22.52
CA HIS A 182 -0.26 11.49 23.78
C HIS A 182 -0.17 12.59 24.83
N CYS A 183 -1.31 13.11 25.27
CA CYS A 183 -1.37 14.15 26.30
C CYS A 183 -2.29 13.75 27.46
N ASN A 184 -2.09 14.42 28.59
CA ASN A 184 -3.01 14.35 29.72
C ASN A 184 -3.40 15.79 30.09
N LEU A 185 -4.65 16.14 29.81
CA LEU A 185 -5.19 17.48 30.03
C LEU A 185 -5.22 17.89 31.50
N ALA A 186 -5.10 16.95 32.45
CA ALA A 186 -5.00 17.25 33.87
C ALA A 186 -3.66 17.89 34.26
N TYR A 187 -2.58 17.59 33.53
CA TYR A 187 -1.24 18.12 33.81
C TYR A 187 -0.86 19.25 32.85
N ASP A 188 -1.27 19.14 31.59
CA ASP A 188 -0.84 20.06 30.54
C ASP A 188 -1.91 20.24 29.45
N SER A 189 -2.26 21.50 29.17
CA SER A 189 -3.31 21.86 28.20
C SER A 189 -2.78 22.43 26.89
N GLN A 190 -1.46 22.65 26.71
CA GLN A 190 -0.95 23.35 25.51
C GLN A 190 0.30 22.71 24.90
N SER A 191 0.96 21.77 25.58
CA SER A 191 2.21 21.18 25.08
C SER A 191 2.11 20.48 23.74
N TYR A 192 0.97 19.84 23.45
CA TYR A 192 0.73 19.23 22.15
C TYR A 192 0.75 20.26 20.99
N LYS A 193 0.37 21.53 21.25
CA LYS A 193 0.43 22.60 20.24
C LYS A 193 1.87 23.01 19.93
N LEU A 194 2.74 23.04 20.94
CA LEU A 194 4.16 23.37 20.76
C LEU A 194 4.87 22.27 19.96
N VAL A 195 4.59 21.01 20.30
CA VAL A 195 5.12 19.84 19.59
C VAL A 195 4.63 19.85 18.14
N TRP A 196 3.34 20.11 17.90
CA TRP A 196 2.81 20.15 16.54
C TRP A 196 3.45 21.25 15.69
N LYS A 197 3.65 22.46 16.25
CA LYS A 197 4.36 23.54 15.55
C LYS A 197 5.78 23.17 15.10
N ALA A 198 6.46 22.28 15.83
CA ALA A 198 7.78 21.78 15.44
C ALA A 198 7.69 20.71 14.32
N LEU A 199 6.57 19.99 14.23
CA LEU A 199 6.34 18.89 13.29
C LEU A 199 5.57 19.29 12.03
N GLU A 200 4.94 20.47 12.00
CA GLU A 200 4.08 21.00 10.92
C GLU A 200 4.77 21.03 9.55
N SER A 201 6.11 21.11 9.53
CA SER A 201 6.88 21.06 8.28
C SER A 201 6.84 19.69 7.56
N GLY A 202 6.37 18.64 8.24
CA GLY A 202 6.28 17.28 7.72
C GLY A 202 4.96 16.99 7.00
N ASP A 203 5.05 16.26 5.89
CA ASP A 203 3.89 15.65 5.22
C ASP A 203 3.45 14.40 5.99
N VAL A 204 2.57 14.61 6.98
CA VAL A 204 2.00 13.57 7.85
C VAL A 204 0.58 13.27 7.41
N GLY A 205 0.31 12.01 7.06
CA GLY A 205 -0.99 11.55 6.56
C GLY A 205 -2.01 11.36 7.67
N VAL A 206 -1.63 10.71 8.78
CA VAL A 206 -2.53 10.45 9.92
C VAL A 206 -2.08 11.25 11.13
N ARG A 207 -3.00 12.00 11.74
CA ARG A 207 -2.74 12.86 12.88
C ARG A 207 -3.72 12.49 13.99
N LEU A 208 -3.21 12.01 15.11
CA LEU A 208 -4.01 11.51 16.22
C LEU A 208 -3.65 12.27 17.49
N LEU A 209 -4.64 12.86 18.16
CA LEU A 209 -4.49 13.42 19.49
C LEU A 209 -5.16 12.49 20.48
N VAL A 210 -4.34 11.86 21.31
CA VAL A 210 -4.75 10.83 22.25
C VAL A 210 -4.66 11.37 23.66
N VAL A 211 -5.77 11.38 24.38
CA VAL A 211 -5.87 11.91 25.73
C VAL A 211 -6.11 10.79 26.74
N SER A 212 -5.31 10.74 27.82
CA SER A 212 -5.50 9.76 28.89
C SER A 212 -6.83 9.92 29.64
N ARG A 213 -7.22 11.17 29.95
CA ARG A 213 -8.45 11.57 30.62
C ARG A 213 -8.88 12.96 30.17
N THR A 214 -10.17 13.16 29.96
CA THR A 214 -10.79 14.45 29.68
C THR A 214 -11.13 15.20 30.97
N LEU A 215 -11.12 16.53 30.91
CA LEU A 215 -11.69 17.42 31.92
C LEU A 215 -12.67 18.34 31.18
N ASP A 216 -13.93 18.38 31.61
CA ASP A 216 -15.04 19.06 30.92
C ASP A 216 -14.71 20.51 30.52
N ASP A 217 -13.96 21.24 31.36
CA ASP A 217 -13.69 22.67 31.15
C ASP A 217 -12.82 23.00 29.92
N HIS A 218 -12.19 22.00 29.29
CA HIS A 218 -11.23 22.21 28.19
C HIS A 218 -11.48 21.37 26.93
N VAL A 219 -12.47 20.49 26.92
CA VAL A 219 -12.72 19.57 25.79
C VAL A 219 -13.02 20.34 24.50
N ASP A 220 -13.96 21.28 24.52
CA ASP A 220 -14.37 22.04 23.34
C ASP A 220 -13.21 22.78 22.66
N SER A 221 -12.30 23.34 23.45
CA SER A 221 -11.14 24.05 22.92
C SER A 221 -10.12 23.11 22.30
N VAL A 222 -10.01 21.88 22.79
CA VAL A 222 -9.09 20.87 22.27
C VAL A 222 -9.67 20.27 20.99
N GLU A 223 -10.95 19.95 20.97
CA GLU A 223 -11.66 19.44 19.79
C GLU A 223 -11.64 20.45 18.64
N SER A 224 -11.91 21.73 18.92
CA SER A 224 -11.82 22.80 17.91
C SER A 224 -10.43 22.88 17.30
N TRP A 225 -9.38 22.78 18.13
CA TRP A 225 -8.00 22.78 17.65
C TRP A 225 -7.68 21.54 16.81
N CYS A 226 -8.21 20.37 17.19
CA CYS A 226 -8.05 19.14 16.43
C CYS A 226 -8.66 19.27 15.03
N ILE A 227 -9.88 19.80 14.93
CA ILE A 227 -10.56 20.04 13.66
C ILE A 227 -9.75 21.00 12.77
N GLU A 228 -9.25 22.11 13.33
CA GLU A 228 -8.43 23.08 12.60
C GLU A 228 -7.13 22.49 12.04
N ASN A 229 -6.56 21.47 12.69
CA ASN A 229 -5.29 20.86 12.33
C ASN A 229 -5.42 19.45 11.72
N ASN A 230 -6.66 19.00 11.45
CA ASN A 230 -7.01 17.68 10.94
C ASN A 230 -6.50 16.53 11.84
N PHE A 231 -6.65 16.68 13.15
CA PHE A 231 -6.38 15.61 14.12
C PHE A 231 -7.66 14.85 14.46
N ASP A 232 -7.57 13.52 14.52
CA ASP A 232 -8.57 12.68 15.16
C ASP A 232 -8.35 12.69 16.67
N PHE A 233 -9.39 13.11 17.41
CA PHE A 233 -9.38 13.18 18.86
C PHE A 233 -9.86 11.86 19.47
N ILE A 234 -9.06 11.28 20.37
CA ILE A 234 -9.35 9.98 20.99
C ILE A 234 -9.09 10.04 22.50
N VAL A 235 -10.07 9.59 23.28
CA VAL A 235 -9.96 9.43 24.74
C VAL A 235 -9.61 7.98 25.05
N LEU A 236 -8.46 7.70 25.68
CA LEU A 236 -7.98 6.33 25.97
C LEU A 236 -8.86 5.61 26.99
N ASN A 237 -9.23 6.30 28.06
CA ASN A 237 -10.07 5.77 29.12
C ASN A 237 -11.40 6.56 29.11
N PRO A 238 -12.34 6.20 28.22
CA PRO A 238 -13.63 6.85 28.17
C PRO A 238 -14.43 6.56 29.43
N ASP A 239 -15.16 7.57 29.89
CA ASP A 239 -16.13 7.44 30.98
C ASP A 239 -17.30 6.56 30.56
N GLU A 240 -18.07 6.10 31.55
CA GLU A 240 -19.17 5.16 31.33
C GLU A 240 -20.25 5.72 30.39
N GLU A 241 -20.50 7.02 30.44
CA GLU A 241 -21.46 7.70 29.56
C GLU A 241 -20.99 7.69 28.10
N MET A 242 -19.71 8.00 27.85
CA MET A 242 -19.11 7.95 26.51
C MET A 242 -19.12 6.53 25.94
N ARG A 243 -18.94 5.51 26.79
CA ARG A 243 -19.04 4.10 26.37
C ARG A 243 -20.46 3.75 25.95
N GLN A 244 -21.47 4.12 26.74
CA GLN A 244 -22.86 3.81 26.43
C GLN A 244 -23.33 4.54 25.17
N GLU A 245 -22.91 5.78 24.96
CA GLU A 245 -23.18 6.52 23.74
C GLU A 245 -22.58 5.81 22.52
N ALA A 246 -21.29 5.49 22.55
CA ALA A 246 -20.63 4.80 21.46
C ALA A 246 -21.24 3.40 21.19
N GLU A 247 -21.59 2.64 22.23
CA GLU A 247 -22.29 1.36 22.08
C GLU A 247 -23.65 1.51 21.38
N SER A 248 -24.37 2.60 21.62
CA SER A 248 -25.65 2.88 20.97
C SER A 248 -25.51 3.11 19.46
N PHE A 249 -24.36 3.64 19.03
CA PHE A 249 -24.02 3.88 17.63
C PHE A 249 -23.16 2.75 17.01
N GLY A 250 -22.71 1.80 17.83
CA GLY A 250 -21.80 0.72 17.41
C GLY A 250 -20.38 1.20 17.10
N GLU A 251 -19.95 2.30 17.72
CA GLU A 251 -18.64 2.91 17.53
C GLU A 251 -17.59 2.33 18.49
N ALA A 252 -16.35 2.21 18.02
CA ALA A 252 -15.23 1.83 18.87
C ALA A 252 -14.75 3.03 19.71
N VAL A 253 -14.32 2.79 20.95
CA VAL A 253 -13.78 3.82 21.86
C VAL A 253 -12.44 3.39 22.45
N GLY A 254 -11.62 4.34 22.88
CA GLY A 254 -10.35 4.05 23.54
C GLY A 254 -9.29 3.53 22.58
N ILE A 255 -8.58 2.48 22.99
CA ILE A 255 -7.51 1.88 22.18
C ILE A 255 -8.05 1.24 20.90
N ASP A 256 -9.27 0.72 20.92
CA ASP A 256 -9.86 0.07 19.75
C ASP A 256 -10.15 1.10 18.64
N ARG A 257 -10.61 2.30 19.02
CA ARG A 257 -10.76 3.42 18.08
C ARG A 257 -9.42 3.84 17.47
N LEU A 258 -8.38 3.92 18.28
CA LEU A 258 -7.03 4.24 17.80
C LEU A 258 -6.55 3.19 16.78
N VAL A 259 -6.75 1.91 17.07
CA VAL A 259 -6.40 0.82 16.16
C VAL A 259 -7.24 0.87 14.89
N GLU A 260 -8.53 1.18 14.97
CA GLU A 260 -9.42 1.32 13.82
C GLU A 260 -8.97 2.43 12.88
N VAL A 261 -8.63 3.62 13.39
CA VAL A 261 -8.12 4.72 12.55
C VAL A 261 -6.82 4.33 11.87
N LEU A 262 -5.91 3.66 12.58
CA LEU A 262 -4.68 3.15 11.98
C LEU A 262 -4.94 2.05 10.94
N GLN A 263 -5.99 1.23 11.09
CA GLN A 263 -6.40 0.22 10.11
C GLN A 263 -7.11 0.81 8.89
N ALA A 264 -7.83 1.92 9.05
CA ALA A 264 -8.48 2.63 7.96
C ALA A 264 -7.47 3.37 7.06
N ASN A 265 -6.28 3.68 7.58
CA ASN A 265 -5.25 4.36 6.83
C ASN A 265 -4.66 3.50 5.69
N GLU A 266 -4.30 4.17 4.58
CA GLU A 266 -3.65 3.58 3.42
C GLU A 266 -2.13 3.67 3.55
N TRP A 267 -1.53 2.65 4.16
CA TRP A 267 -0.08 2.60 4.36
C TRP A 267 0.65 2.30 3.05
N ARG A 268 1.77 2.99 2.81
CA ARG A 268 2.62 2.75 1.63
C ARG A 268 3.15 1.31 1.52
N ASN A 269 3.22 0.59 2.64
CA ASN A 269 3.76 -0.78 2.73
C ASN A 269 2.70 -1.85 3.04
N MET A 270 1.43 -1.59 2.74
CA MET A 270 0.40 -2.60 2.95
C MET A 270 0.60 -3.82 2.05
N ILE A 271 0.60 -5.00 2.66
CA ILE A 271 0.62 -6.29 1.96
C ILE A 271 -0.82 -6.79 1.92
N PRO A 272 -1.48 -6.80 0.75
CA PRO A 272 -2.84 -7.31 0.65
C PRO A 272 -2.86 -8.78 1.04
N LYS A 273 -3.86 -9.17 1.83
CA LYS A 273 -4.11 -10.59 2.08
C LYS A 273 -4.67 -11.16 0.80
N SER A 274 -3.87 -11.97 0.10
CA SER A 274 -4.40 -12.76 -1.01
C SER A 274 -5.54 -13.62 -0.48
N GLU A 275 -6.76 -13.44 -0.99
CA GLU A 275 -7.78 -14.47 -0.84
C GLU A 275 -7.17 -15.78 -1.30
N GLN A 276 -7.09 -16.77 -0.42
CA GLN A 276 -6.76 -18.11 -0.88
C GLN A 276 -7.87 -18.52 -1.84
N PRO A 277 -7.57 -18.79 -3.12
CA PRO A 277 -8.57 -19.37 -3.99
C PRO A 277 -8.91 -20.72 -3.37
N LYS A 278 -10.14 -20.90 -2.86
CA LYS A 278 -10.71 -22.24 -2.64
C LYS A 278 -10.96 -22.86 -4.02
N VAL A 279 -9.89 -23.21 -4.70
CA VAL A 279 -9.93 -23.98 -5.94
C VAL A 279 -9.85 -25.44 -5.54
N THR A 280 -11.02 -26.02 -5.23
CA THR A 280 -11.19 -27.46 -5.39
C THR A 280 -11.37 -27.71 -6.88
N CYS A 281 -10.27 -27.90 -7.61
CA CYS A 281 -10.34 -28.51 -8.93
C CYS A 281 -10.56 -30.01 -8.76
N LYS A 282 -11.77 -30.49 -9.07
CA LYS A 282 -11.96 -31.87 -9.52
C LYS A 282 -12.07 -31.87 -11.04
N ASN A 283 -11.03 -32.46 -11.63
CA ASN A 283 -10.87 -33.10 -12.93
C ASN A 283 -11.46 -32.46 -14.19
N ALA A 284 -10.55 -32.36 -15.16
CA ALA A 284 -10.77 -32.13 -16.56
C ALA A 284 -11.72 -33.16 -17.19
N GLU A 285 -12.55 -32.70 -18.13
CA GLU A 285 -12.71 -33.37 -19.41
C GLU A 285 -13.08 -32.33 -20.49
N SER A 286 -12.44 -32.50 -21.63
CA SER A 286 -12.58 -31.74 -22.87
C SER A 286 -13.92 -31.99 -23.55
N SER A 287 -14.58 -30.95 -24.05
CA SER A 287 -15.22 -31.04 -25.38
C SER A 287 -15.47 -29.65 -25.96
N SER A 288 -15.17 -29.54 -27.25
CA SER A 288 -15.55 -28.48 -28.17
C SER A 288 -17.07 -28.45 -28.40
N ASP A 289 -17.52 -27.35 -29.02
CA ASP A 289 -18.82 -27.12 -29.70
C ASP A 289 -20.00 -26.62 -28.87
N VAL A 290 -20.08 -25.29 -28.63
CA VAL A 290 -21.37 -24.56 -28.59
C VAL A 290 -21.15 -23.08 -28.99
N ALA A 291 -21.03 -22.78 -30.28
CA ALA A 291 -20.90 -21.40 -30.80
C ALA A 291 -22.20 -20.86 -31.43
N VAL A 292 -23.34 -21.55 -31.22
CA VAL A 292 -24.59 -21.23 -31.93
C VAL A 292 -25.68 -20.67 -31.00
N ASP A 293 -25.69 -21.01 -29.70
CA ASP A 293 -26.71 -20.53 -28.74
C ASP A 293 -26.43 -19.13 -28.14
N THR A 294 -25.25 -18.57 -28.38
CA THR A 294 -24.85 -17.28 -27.79
C THR A 294 -25.52 -16.08 -28.45
N VAL A 295 -26.16 -16.23 -29.61
CA VAL A 295 -26.79 -15.12 -30.34
C VAL A 295 -28.23 -14.89 -29.89
N GLU A 296 -28.97 -15.95 -29.52
CA GLU A 296 -30.37 -15.85 -29.06
C GLU A 296 -30.49 -15.30 -27.63
N LEU A 297 -29.50 -15.61 -26.77
CA LEU A 297 -29.47 -15.13 -25.39
C LEU A 297 -29.09 -13.64 -25.28
N VAL A 298 -28.32 -13.13 -26.25
CA VAL A 298 -27.85 -11.74 -26.32
C VAL A 298 -28.93 -10.81 -26.85
N THR A 299 -29.79 -11.26 -27.77
CA THR A 299 -30.91 -10.46 -28.28
C THR A 299 -32.03 -10.30 -27.25
N ALA A 300 -32.36 -11.36 -26.49
CA ALA A 300 -33.41 -11.29 -25.46
C ALA A 300 -33.05 -10.35 -24.29
N ALA A 301 -31.79 -10.35 -23.87
CA ALA A 301 -31.30 -9.43 -22.84
C ALA A 301 -31.20 -7.98 -23.34
N SER A 302 -30.82 -7.79 -24.61
CA SER A 302 -30.74 -6.47 -25.24
C SER A 302 -32.13 -5.84 -25.44
N ASP A 303 -33.16 -6.61 -25.77
CA ASP A 303 -34.55 -6.12 -25.90
C ASP A 303 -35.16 -5.71 -24.54
N SER A 304 -34.81 -6.42 -23.44
CA SER A 304 -35.25 -6.04 -22.09
C SER A 304 -34.64 -4.73 -21.60
N PHE A 305 -33.43 -4.41 -22.03
CA PHE A 305 -32.74 -3.16 -21.69
C PHE A 305 -33.08 -2.02 -22.66
N GLN A 306 -33.41 -2.30 -23.92
CA GLN A 306 -33.91 -1.30 -24.87
C GLN A 306 -35.26 -0.72 -24.38
N ALA A 307 -36.09 -1.53 -23.70
CA ALA A 307 -37.32 -1.10 -23.03
C ALA A 307 -37.10 -0.27 -21.74
N LEU A 308 -35.85 0.04 -21.38
CA LEU A 308 -35.48 0.99 -20.32
C LEU A 308 -35.06 2.37 -20.86
N ARG A 309 -34.94 2.54 -22.19
CA ARG A 309 -34.86 3.89 -22.77
C ARG A 309 -36.24 4.52 -22.69
N LEU A 310 -36.40 5.42 -21.74
CA LEU A 310 -37.58 6.26 -21.58
C LEU A 310 -37.71 7.17 -22.81
N ASP A 311 -38.87 7.14 -23.47
CA ASP A 311 -39.37 8.33 -24.18
C ASP A 311 -39.62 9.39 -23.09
N GLU A 312 -39.09 10.61 -23.27
CA GLU A 312 -38.99 11.69 -22.27
C GLU A 312 -40.33 12.24 -21.71
N ASP A 313 -41.48 11.62 -22.00
CA ASP A 313 -42.80 12.25 -21.78
C ASP A 313 -43.70 11.58 -20.72
N SER A 314 -43.22 10.64 -19.91
CA SER A 314 -44.03 10.13 -18.78
C SER A 314 -43.26 10.17 -17.45
N GLU A 315 -43.42 11.28 -16.74
CA GLU A 315 -43.06 11.42 -15.33
C GLU A 315 -43.70 10.28 -14.51
N GLU A 316 -42.85 9.60 -13.72
CA GLU A 316 -43.15 8.52 -12.76
C GLU A 316 -43.33 7.08 -13.30
N MET A 317 -42.24 6.44 -13.74
CA MET A 317 -42.11 4.99 -13.56
C MET A 317 -41.63 4.70 -12.12
N SER A 318 -42.51 4.19 -11.26
CA SER A 318 -42.21 3.95 -9.84
C SER A 318 -41.01 3.01 -9.66
N PHE A 319 -40.07 3.40 -8.79
CA PHE A 319 -38.87 2.64 -8.39
C PHE A 319 -39.13 1.15 -8.10
N SER A 320 -40.34 0.79 -7.66
CA SER A 320 -40.79 -0.60 -7.48
C SER A 320 -40.77 -1.44 -8.77
N ALA A 321 -41.08 -0.86 -9.93
CA ALA A 321 -41.09 -1.55 -11.22
C ALA A 321 -39.65 -1.87 -11.69
N LEU A 322 -38.70 -0.97 -11.45
CA LEU A 322 -37.28 -1.21 -11.70
C LEU A 322 -36.74 -2.30 -10.78
N TYR A 323 -37.07 -2.24 -9.50
CA TYR A 323 -36.67 -3.26 -8.53
C TYR A 323 -37.23 -4.64 -8.90
N GLN A 324 -38.48 -4.70 -9.36
CA GLN A 324 -39.12 -5.95 -9.78
C GLN A 324 -38.43 -6.54 -11.02
N LYS A 325 -38.09 -5.73 -12.02
CA LYS A 325 -37.29 -6.17 -13.17
C LYS A 325 -35.89 -6.65 -12.77
N PHE A 326 -35.25 -5.99 -11.79
CA PHE A 326 -33.94 -6.42 -11.28
C PHE A 326 -34.02 -7.76 -10.55
N SER A 327 -35.13 -8.01 -9.85
CA SER A 327 -35.42 -9.30 -9.22
C SER A 327 -35.60 -10.41 -10.25
N GLU A 328 -36.29 -10.14 -11.36
CA GLU A 328 -36.49 -11.09 -12.46
C GLU A 328 -35.16 -11.43 -13.16
N MET A 329 -34.30 -10.43 -13.42
CA MET A 329 -32.96 -10.65 -13.97
C MET A 329 -32.07 -11.48 -13.03
N LYS A 330 -32.21 -11.27 -11.72
CA LYS A 330 -31.49 -12.06 -10.71
C LYS A 330 -31.96 -13.52 -10.69
N GLU A 331 -33.27 -13.76 -10.73
CA GLU A 331 -33.84 -15.11 -10.75
C GLU A 331 -33.43 -15.87 -12.02
N TYR A 332 -33.38 -15.19 -13.16
CA TYR A 332 -32.84 -15.74 -14.41
C TYR A 332 -31.35 -16.09 -14.30
N ALA A 333 -30.54 -15.20 -13.70
CA ALA A 333 -29.10 -15.47 -13.49
C ALA A 333 -28.86 -16.69 -12.58
N GLU A 334 -29.72 -16.93 -11.61
CA GLU A 334 -29.65 -18.09 -10.71
C GLU A 334 -29.97 -19.40 -11.42
N SER A 335 -30.81 -19.37 -12.46
CA SER A 335 -31.16 -20.54 -13.29
C SER A 335 -30.03 -21.00 -14.22
N LEU A 336 -29.04 -20.14 -14.50
CA LEU A 336 -27.94 -20.42 -15.44
C LEU A 336 -26.77 -21.19 -14.77
N PRO A 337 -26.06 -22.06 -15.52
CA PRO A 337 -24.80 -22.67 -15.10
C PRO A 337 -23.71 -21.63 -14.77
N GLU A 338 -22.75 -21.99 -13.91
CA GLU A 338 -21.78 -21.04 -13.34
C GLU A 338 -20.92 -20.31 -14.38
N ALA A 339 -20.55 -20.98 -15.48
CA ALA A 339 -19.77 -20.38 -16.56
C ALA A 339 -20.55 -19.29 -17.31
N GLU A 340 -21.83 -19.54 -17.60
CA GLU A 340 -22.72 -18.62 -18.32
C GLU A 340 -23.19 -17.47 -17.42
N ARG A 341 -23.39 -17.74 -16.14
CA ARG A 341 -23.75 -16.73 -15.14
C ARG A 341 -22.73 -15.61 -15.03
N LYS A 342 -21.43 -15.93 -15.14
CA LYS A 342 -20.34 -14.93 -15.13
C LYS A 342 -20.39 -14.02 -16.35
N ILE A 343 -20.70 -14.58 -17.52
CA ILE A 343 -20.84 -13.83 -18.77
C ILE A 343 -22.08 -12.93 -18.73
N TYR A 344 -23.21 -13.46 -18.24
CA TYR A 344 -24.44 -12.70 -18.07
C TYR A 344 -24.28 -11.54 -17.08
N ALA A 345 -23.65 -11.78 -15.92
CA ALA A 345 -23.39 -10.75 -14.93
C ALA A 345 -22.50 -9.63 -15.48
N ALA A 346 -21.46 -9.97 -16.25
CA ALA A 346 -20.61 -8.98 -16.91
C ALA A 346 -21.40 -8.12 -17.91
N HIS A 347 -22.33 -8.71 -18.65
CA HIS A 347 -23.17 -8.00 -19.61
C HIS A 347 -24.20 -7.07 -18.94
N VAL A 348 -24.85 -7.52 -17.87
CA VAL A 348 -25.78 -6.68 -17.10
C VAL A 348 -25.05 -5.48 -16.49
N ALA A 349 -23.85 -5.70 -15.95
CA ALA A 349 -23.03 -4.64 -15.36
C ALA A 349 -22.60 -3.58 -16.40
N THR A 350 -22.19 -4.00 -17.60
CA THR A 350 -21.79 -3.07 -18.66
C THR A 350 -22.98 -2.27 -19.21
N GLN A 351 -24.16 -2.88 -19.35
CA GLN A 351 -25.35 -2.15 -19.78
C GLN A 351 -25.84 -1.15 -18.72
N PHE A 352 -25.82 -1.54 -17.43
CA PHE A 352 -26.17 -0.63 -16.35
C PHE A 352 -25.21 0.56 -16.25
N LEU A 353 -23.90 0.29 -16.34
CA LEU A 353 -22.88 1.34 -16.34
C LEU A 353 -23.04 2.29 -17.53
N LYS A 354 -23.40 1.77 -18.70
CA LYS A 354 -23.65 2.58 -19.90
C LYS A 354 -24.85 3.51 -19.73
N ILE A 355 -25.94 3.04 -19.11
CA ILE A 355 -27.08 3.91 -18.79
C ILE A 355 -26.67 5.02 -17.83
N LEU A 356 -25.90 4.71 -16.78
CA LEU A 356 -25.44 5.70 -15.80
C LEU A 356 -24.46 6.73 -16.38
N THR A 357 -23.82 6.45 -17.52
CA THR A 357 -22.81 7.32 -18.13
C THR A 357 -23.29 8.01 -19.41
N ASP A 358 -24.31 7.49 -20.09
CA ASP A 358 -24.97 8.17 -21.23
C ASP A 358 -25.73 9.44 -20.78
N ASP A 359 -26.04 9.62 -19.48
CA ASP A 359 -26.65 10.84 -18.93
C ASP A 359 -25.68 12.05 -18.87
N ASP A 360 -24.35 11.82 -18.91
CA ASP A 360 -23.34 12.89 -18.75
C ASP A 360 -22.79 13.45 -20.09
N GLU A 361 -23.01 12.77 -21.24
CA GLU A 361 -22.48 13.24 -22.55
C GLU A 361 -23.45 14.15 -23.35
N ALA A 362 -24.62 14.48 -22.82
CA ALA A 362 -25.63 15.26 -23.55
C ALA A 362 -25.65 16.79 -23.25
N SER A 363 -24.60 17.38 -22.65
CA SER A 363 -24.64 18.81 -22.24
C SER A 363 -23.49 19.71 -22.69
N GLU A 364 -22.62 19.29 -23.62
CA GLU A 364 -21.58 20.16 -24.20
C GLU A 364 -21.60 20.22 -25.74
N GLU A 365 -22.72 20.64 -26.33
CA GLU A 365 -22.73 21.18 -27.70
C GLU A 365 -23.94 22.10 -27.90
N ASP A 366 -23.92 23.31 -27.31
CA ASP A 366 -24.60 24.49 -27.85
C ASP A 366 -24.27 25.75 -27.03
N THR A 367 -23.11 26.35 -27.30
CA THR A 367 -22.94 27.81 -27.20
C THR A 367 -21.94 28.28 -28.26
N SER A 368 -22.47 28.77 -29.38
CA SER A 368 -21.78 29.70 -30.29
C SER A 368 -21.99 31.14 -29.85
#